data_AF-A0A1W0CM65-F1
#
_entry.id   AF-A0A1W0CM65-F1
#
_cell.length_a   1.000
_cell.length_b   1.000
_cell.length_c   1.000
_cell.angle_alpha   90.00
_cell.angle_beta   90.00
_cell.angle_gamma   90.00
#
_symmetry.space_group_name_H-M   'P 1'
#
loop_
_entity.id
_entity.type
_entity.pdbx_description
1 polymer ?
#
loop_
_entity_poly.entity_id
_entity_poly.type
_entity_poly.pdbx_seq_one_letter_code
_entity_poly.pdbx_strand_id
1 'polypeptide(L)'
;MCIGQIELGTLEHCELSAVIFEGLTITTPDGRTARLAIVDEHNNIIESGEQVAREAWNVSIASYKNFLKGEGHLKVHTTPPGIRPSRPRKVA
;
A
#
# COMPACT_ATOMS: atom_id res chain seq x y z
N MET A 1 7.22 16.28 -3.56
CA MET A 1 7.03 14.82 -3.36
C MET A 1 5.63 14.42 -2.84
N CYS A 2 4.76 15.34 -2.40
CA CYS A 2 3.29 15.12 -2.30
C CYS A 2 2.45 16.30 -2.86
N ILE A 3 3.07 17.22 -3.61
CA ILE A 3 2.45 18.48 -4.08
C ILE A 3 2.29 18.50 -5.62
N GLY A 4 2.79 17.47 -6.31
CA GLY A 4 2.55 17.27 -7.75
C GLY A 4 1.26 16.48 -7.97
N GLN A 5 0.67 16.62 -9.15
CA GLN A 5 -0.50 15.84 -9.55
C GLN A 5 -0.14 14.34 -9.53
N ILE A 6 -0.95 13.54 -8.85
CA ILE A 6 -0.80 12.07 -8.86
C ILE A 6 -1.63 11.57 -10.04
N GLU A 7 -0.97 10.90 -10.99
CA GLU A 7 -1.65 10.21 -12.07
C GLU A 7 -2.27 8.91 -11.53
N LEU A 8 -3.57 8.73 -11.76
CA LEU A 8 -4.37 7.57 -11.36
C LEU A 8 -4.98 6.93 -12.62
N GLY A 9 -5.46 5.69 -12.50
CA GLY A 9 -6.13 4.99 -13.62
C GLY A 9 -5.17 4.43 -14.67
N THR A 10 -3.95 4.09 -14.28
CA THR A 10 -2.93 3.53 -15.18
C THR A 10 -3.00 2.01 -15.34
N LEU A 11 -3.90 1.33 -14.62
CA LEU A 11 -4.08 -0.11 -14.71
C LEU A 11 -5.06 -0.46 -15.84
N GLU A 12 -4.71 -1.44 -16.68
CA GLU A 12 -5.49 -1.80 -17.87
C GLU A 12 -6.67 -2.74 -17.59
N HIS A 13 -6.67 -3.43 -16.43
CA HIS A 13 -7.56 -4.57 -16.18
C HIS A 13 -8.31 -4.50 -14.85
N CYS A 14 -8.19 -3.40 -14.12
CA CYS A 14 -8.94 -3.17 -12.89
C CYS A 14 -9.05 -1.68 -12.57
N GLU A 15 -10.08 -1.37 -11.79
CA GLU A 15 -10.29 -0.07 -11.18
C GLU A 15 -10.03 -0.17 -9.68
N LEU A 16 -9.34 0.83 -9.12
CA LEU A 16 -9.12 0.96 -7.69
C LEU A 16 -9.90 2.18 -7.22
N SER A 17 -10.64 2.01 -6.14
CA SER A 17 -11.27 3.12 -5.43
C SER A 17 -11.02 3.01 -3.94
N ALA A 18 -11.08 4.12 -3.23
CA ALA A 18 -10.95 4.10 -1.79
C ALA A 18 -11.88 5.11 -1.12
N VAL A 19 -12.56 4.64 -0.07
CA VAL A 19 -13.45 5.45 0.76
C VAL A 19 -12.92 5.39 2.19
N ILE A 20 -12.86 6.53 2.88
CA ILE A 20 -12.16 6.63 4.17
C ILE A 20 -12.65 5.62 5.23
N PHE A 21 -13.93 5.25 5.19
CA PHE A 21 -14.53 4.29 6.12
C PHE A 21 -14.63 2.85 5.58
N GLU A 22 -14.46 2.63 4.27
CA GLU A 22 -14.52 1.31 3.63
C GLU A 22 -13.12 0.73 3.34
N GLY A 23 -12.13 1.60 3.17
CA GLY A 23 -10.77 1.22 2.76
C GLY A 23 -10.61 1.20 1.24
N LEU A 24 -9.61 0.43 0.79
CA LEU A 24 -9.26 0.24 -0.62
C LEU A 24 -10.08 -0.91 -1.21
N THR A 25 -10.78 -0.67 -2.31
CA THR A 25 -11.56 -1.66 -3.07
C THR A 25 -11.06 -1.76 -4.50
N ILE A 26 -11.25 -2.94 -5.10
CA ILE A 26 -10.73 -3.26 -6.42
C ILE A 26 -11.80 -4.03 -7.20
N THR A 27 -12.10 -3.54 -8.39
CA THR A 27 -13.08 -4.14 -9.29
C THR A 27 -12.45 -4.39 -10.66
N THR A 28 -12.87 -5.46 -11.31
CA THR A 28 -12.60 -5.68 -12.72
C THR A 28 -13.54 -4.81 -13.58
N PRO A 29 -13.24 -4.60 -14.88
CA PRO A 29 -14.09 -3.82 -15.78
C PRO A 29 -15.53 -4.35 -15.90
N ASP A 30 -15.75 -5.63 -15.62
CA ASP A 30 -17.07 -6.27 -15.61
C ASP A 30 -17.75 -6.26 -14.22
N GLY A 31 -17.19 -5.52 -13.26
CA GLY A 31 -17.80 -5.26 -11.95
C GLY A 31 -17.57 -6.36 -10.90
N ARG A 32 -16.77 -7.38 -11.18
CA ARG A 32 -16.43 -8.42 -10.19
C ARG A 32 -15.37 -7.90 -9.22
N THR A 33 -15.40 -8.41 -7.98
CA THR A 33 -14.38 -8.10 -6.99
C THR A 33 -13.02 -8.70 -7.38
N ALA A 34 -12.00 -7.85 -7.41
CA ALA A 34 -10.60 -8.25 -7.57
C ALA A 34 -9.84 -8.16 -6.23
N ARG A 35 -8.65 -8.75 -6.18
CA ARG A 35 -7.81 -8.83 -4.96
C ARG A 35 -6.38 -8.43 -5.29
N LEU A 36 -5.70 -7.78 -4.35
CA LEU A 36 -4.27 -7.54 -4.46
C LEU A 36 -3.48 -8.83 -4.19
N ALA A 37 -2.30 -8.89 -4.80
CA ALA A 37 -1.26 -9.85 -4.50
C ALA A 37 0.07 -9.10 -4.28
N ILE A 38 0.87 -9.56 -3.32
CA ILE A 38 2.27 -9.18 -3.19
C ILE A 38 3.08 -10.24 -3.92
N VAL A 39 3.90 -9.79 -4.86
CA VAL A 39 4.75 -10.65 -5.69
C VAL A 39 6.20 -10.42 -5.28
N ASP A 40 6.95 -11.49 -5.01
CA ASP A 40 8.37 -11.41 -4.71
C ASP A 40 9.24 -11.22 -5.96
N GLU A 41 10.56 -11.08 -5.77
CA GLU A 41 11.51 -10.90 -6.87
C GLU A 41 11.64 -12.11 -7.82
N HIS A 42 11.08 -13.26 -7.44
CA HIS A 42 11.05 -14.50 -8.21
C HIS A 42 9.71 -14.73 -8.92
N ASN A 43 8.82 -13.73 -8.91
CA ASN A 43 7.46 -13.79 -9.46
C ASN A 43 6.50 -14.75 -8.71
N ASN A 44 6.80 -15.10 -7.46
CA ASN A 44 5.87 -15.86 -6.63
C ASN A 44 4.90 -14.90 -5.92
N ILE A 45 3.63 -15.29 -5.87
CA ILE A 45 2.65 -14.61 -5.00
C ILE A 45 2.92 -15.05 -3.56
N ILE A 46 3.40 -14.13 -2.72
CA ILE A 46 3.71 -14.41 -1.31
C ILE A 46 2.55 -14.09 -0.37
N GLU A 47 1.67 -13.17 -0.75
CA GLU A 47 0.45 -12.79 -0.02
C GLU A 47 -0.62 -12.38 -1.03
N SER A 48 -1.89 -12.69 -0.78
CA SER A 48 -2.99 -12.20 -1.61
C SER A 48 -4.31 -12.09 -0.85
N GLY A 49 -5.21 -11.24 -1.33
CA GLY A 49 -6.55 -11.09 -0.77
C GLY A 49 -6.79 -9.77 -0.07
N GLU A 50 -7.88 -9.72 0.70
CA GLU A 50 -8.37 -8.51 1.36
C GLU A 50 -7.38 -7.97 2.39
N GLN A 51 -6.66 -8.85 3.09
CA GLN A 51 -5.63 -8.47 4.06
C GLN A 51 -4.54 -7.59 3.43
N VAL A 52 -4.17 -7.86 2.18
CA VAL A 52 -3.17 -7.07 1.45
C VAL A 52 -3.71 -5.68 1.14
N ALA A 53 -4.96 -5.57 0.67
CA ALA A 53 -5.59 -4.28 0.40
C ALA A 53 -5.71 -3.43 1.68
N ARG A 54 -6.12 -4.06 2.78
CA ARG A 54 -6.23 -3.40 4.10
C ARG A 54 -4.88 -2.89 4.58
N GLU A 55 -3.83 -3.70 4.49
CA GLU A 55 -2.50 -3.32 4.95
C GLU A 55 -1.89 -2.21 4.08
N ALA A 56 -2.02 -2.30 2.76
CA ALA A 56 -1.56 -1.27 1.83
C ALA A 56 -2.26 0.08 2.07
N TRP A 57 -3.57 0.04 2.33
CA TRP A 57 -4.35 1.22 2.72
C TRP A 57 -3.85 1.82 4.04
N ASN A 58 -3.69 1.00 5.07
CA ASN A 58 -3.23 1.44 6.40
C ASN A 58 -1.85 2.10 6.35
N VAL A 59 -0.90 1.50 5.63
CA VAL A 59 0.45 2.07 5.44
C VAL A 59 0.38 3.42 4.73
N SER A 60 -0.43 3.53 3.68
CA SER A 60 -0.61 4.77 2.91
C SER A 60 -1.17 5.88 3.79
N ILE A 61 -2.21 5.59 4.58
CA ILE A 61 -2.82 6.54 5.51
C ILE A 61 -1.86 6.91 6.65
N ALA A 62 -1.10 5.96 7.19
CA ALA A 62 -0.10 6.22 8.22
C ALA A 62 1.00 7.15 7.69
N SER A 63 1.48 6.90 6.46
CA SER A 63 2.46 7.76 5.78
C SER A 63 1.93 9.19 5.62
N TYR A 64 0.68 9.34 5.14
CA TYR A 64 0.04 10.65 5.01
C TYR A 64 -0.10 11.39 6.35
N LYS A 65 -0.56 10.71 7.41
CA LYS A 65 -0.66 11.29 8.76
C LYS A 65 0.71 11.75 9.28
N ASN A 66 1.74 10.96 9.04
CA ASN A 66 3.10 11.25 9.47
C ASN A 66 3.70 12.45 8.70
N PHE A 67 3.39 12.57 7.40
CA PHE A 67 3.67 13.79 6.63
C PHE A 67 3.00 15.01 7.24
N LEU A 68 1.70 14.93 7.58
CA LEU A 68 0.96 16.03 8.20
C LEU A 68 1.50 16.45 9.58
N LYS A 69 2.10 15.52 10.34
CA LYS A 69 2.74 15.82 11.63
C LYS A 69 4.07 16.57 11.51
N GLY A 70 4.62 16.73 10.30
CA GLY A 70 5.88 17.45 10.09
C GLY A 70 7.13 16.68 10.51
N GLU A 71 7.04 15.37 10.71
CA GLU A 71 8.17 14.53 11.14
C GLU A 71 9.20 14.26 10.01
N GLY A 72 8.96 14.77 8.77
CA GLY A 72 9.93 15.10 7.71
C GLY A 72 10.88 14.01 7.15
N HIS A 73 11.09 12.90 7.85
CA HIS A 73 12.14 11.89 7.63
C HIS A 73 11.54 10.46 7.49
N LEU A 74 10.26 10.34 7.19
CA LEU A 74 9.49 9.12 7.48
C LEU A 74 9.53 8.02 6.43
N LYS A 75 10.01 6.87 6.88
CA LYS A 75 9.87 5.58 6.23
C LYS A 75 8.89 4.74 7.05
N VAL A 76 7.69 4.51 6.54
CA VAL A 76 6.70 3.63 7.18
C VAL A 76 6.91 2.22 6.64
N HIS A 77 7.09 1.27 7.55
CA HIS A 77 7.23 -0.16 7.24
C HIS A 77 6.26 -0.95 8.10
N THR A 78 5.73 -2.02 7.54
CA THR A 78 5.05 -3.07 8.29
C THR A 78 5.90 -4.31 8.26
N THR A 79 5.74 -5.20 9.23
CA THR A 79 6.56 -6.41 9.37
C THR A 79 5.66 -7.54 9.85
N PRO A 80 5.80 -8.77 9.30
CA PRO A 80 4.98 -9.90 9.73
C PRO A 80 5.10 -10.16 11.24
N PRO A 81 4.04 -10.67 11.89
CA PRO A 81 4.08 -11.01 13.31
C PRO A 81 5.24 -11.96 13.64
N GLY A 82 6.01 -11.65 14.68
CA GLY A 82 7.15 -12.47 15.13
C GLY A 82 8.48 -12.20 14.41
N ILE A 83 8.49 -11.40 13.34
CA ILE A 83 9.71 -10.96 12.66
C ILE A 83 10.08 -9.58 13.20
N ARG A 84 11.34 -9.39 13.65
CA ARG A 84 11.82 -8.06 14.03
C ARG A 84 12.13 -7.25 12.77
N PRO A 85 11.62 -6.00 12.63
CA PRO A 85 12.00 -5.14 11.52
C PRO A 85 13.52 -4.95 11.52
N SER A 86 14.17 -5.11 10.37
CA SER A 86 15.59 -4.82 10.23
C SER A 86 15.81 -3.32 10.43
N ARG A 87 16.68 -2.97 11.39
CA ARG A 87 17.00 -1.57 11.68
C ARG A 87 17.66 -0.97 10.43
N PRO A 88 17.19 0.17 9.90
CA PRO A 88 17.84 0.78 8.74
C PRO A 88 19.30 1.06 9.09
N ARG A 89 20.22 0.55 8.26
CA ARG A 89 21.66 0.80 8.38
C ARG A 89 21.85 2.31 8.24
N LYS A 90 22.25 2.99 9.33
CA LYS A 90 22.71 4.37 9.25
C LYS A 90 23.90 4.39 8.31
N VAL A 91 23.72 4.98 7.12
CA VAL A 91 24.84 5.35 6.26
C VAL A 91 25.50 6.54 6.97
N ALA A 92 26.79 6.38 7.29
CA ALA A 92 27.60 7.40 7.94
C ALA A 92 27.89 8.57 6.99
#